data_AF-X1VCM0-F1
#
_entry.id   AF-X1VCM0-F1
#
_cell.length_a   1.000
_cell.length_b   1.000
_cell.length_c   1.000
_cell.angle_alpha   90.00
_cell.angle_beta   90.00
_cell.angle_gamma   90.00
#
_symmetry.space_group_name_H-M   'P 1'
#
loop_
_entity.id
_entity.type
_entity.pdbx_description
1 polymer ?
#
loop_
_entity_poly.entity_id
_entity_poly.type
_entity_poly.pdbx_seq_one_letter_code
_entity_poly.pdbx_strand_id
1 'polypeptide(L)'
;LTSPFDNNTSPSAGCQEKTLVNNTIRAKMANFKVYAHCVVYTPTETNNPGRPHKQRPRGKITHFSKRSRFRLFELLAKIDNNLEFKPLFVSLTYHHGHENSEKSTKSQLHNFLTQLRQFDPNVQFIWRTELQSRGAPHYHLIIFPGPVKQTFYKDYYQVRISEIWHSIADPNSYRHKEYGCKVIVITSYREGCSYISKYVGKQELNNTEAIEGKHWGCSQNLPIKVHHKYSAFDDDAHLLISLIR
;
A
#
# COMPACT_ATOMS: atom_id res chain seq x y z
N LEU A 1 73.44 52.97 33.82
CA LEU A 1 73.13 51.84 34.72
C LEU A 1 71.88 51.16 34.19
N THR A 2 72.05 49.92 33.78
CA THR A 2 71.13 49.00 33.09
C THR A 2 69.92 48.61 33.94
N SER A 3 68.74 48.48 33.33
CA SER A 3 67.97 47.22 33.34
C SER A 3 66.86 47.25 32.27
N PRO A 4 66.57 46.12 31.60
CA PRO A 4 65.84 46.07 30.33
C PRO A 4 64.33 45.80 30.50
N PHE A 5 63.62 45.99 29.39
CA PHE A 5 62.21 45.63 29.19
C PHE A 5 61.92 44.17 29.57
N ASP A 6 60.99 43.98 30.52
CA ASP A 6 60.40 42.68 30.83
C ASP A 6 59.39 42.28 29.73
N ASN A 7 59.85 41.46 28.78
CA ASN A 7 58.99 40.70 27.87
C ASN A 7 58.52 39.42 28.57
N ASN A 8 57.64 39.55 29.56
CA ASN A 8 56.88 38.43 30.10
C ASN A 8 55.64 38.19 29.23
N THR A 9 55.85 37.66 28.02
CA THR A 9 54.78 36.98 27.28
C THR A 9 54.90 35.50 27.61
N SER A 10 54.21 35.06 28.66
CA SER A 10 54.01 33.64 28.90
C SER A 10 53.36 33.05 27.63
N PRO A 11 53.82 31.89 27.12
CA PRO A 11 53.08 31.20 26.07
C PRO A 11 51.72 30.84 26.66
N SER A 12 50.65 31.45 26.16
CA SER A 12 49.30 30.98 26.47
C SER A 12 49.27 29.52 26.10
N ALA A 13 49.02 28.67 27.11
CA ALA A 13 48.91 27.23 26.99
C ALA A 13 48.23 26.87 25.67
N GLY A 14 48.95 26.10 24.84
CA GLY A 14 48.54 25.74 23.51
C GLY A 14 47.06 25.34 23.52
N CYS A 15 46.26 26.11 22.77
CA CYS A 15 45.01 25.60 22.26
C CYS A 15 45.40 24.42 21.38
N GLN A 16 45.50 23.23 21.98
CA GLN A 16 45.59 22.00 21.24
C GLN A 16 44.30 21.96 20.45
N GLU A 17 44.42 22.29 19.17
CA GLU A 17 43.42 21.96 18.17
C GLU A 17 43.21 20.45 18.32
N LYS A 18 42.11 20.09 18.98
CA LYS A 18 41.72 18.70 19.14
C LYS A 18 41.30 18.26 17.75
N THR A 19 42.26 17.80 16.96
CA THR A 19 41.99 17.03 15.76
C THR A 19 41.09 15.88 16.21
N LEU A 20 39.80 15.98 15.87
CA LEU A 20 38.89 14.86 16.00
C LEU A 20 39.46 13.79 15.08
N VAL A 21 40.22 12.88 15.70
CA VAL A 21 40.73 11.66 15.07
C VAL A 21 39.55 11.04 14.35
N ASN A 22 39.78 10.66 13.09
CA ASN A 22 38.90 9.85 12.26
C ASN A 22 38.54 8.54 12.98
N ASN A 23 37.73 8.61 14.02
CA ASN A 23 36.73 7.60 14.23
C ASN A 23 35.87 7.72 12.99
N THR A 24 35.93 6.73 12.13
CA THR A 24 34.88 6.49 11.15
C THR A 24 33.59 6.39 11.95
N ILE A 25 32.96 7.54 12.23
CA ILE A 25 31.58 7.59 12.63
C ILE A 25 30.90 7.01 11.40
N ARG A 26 30.62 5.71 11.43
CA ARG A 26 29.60 5.11 10.57
C ARG A 26 28.31 5.75 11.03
N ALA A 27 28.12 6.99 10.61
CA ALA A 27 27.00 7.79 10.96
C ALA A 27 25.79 7.03 10.44
N LYS A 28 24.93 6.63 11.37
CA LYS A 28 23.73 5.89 11.03
C LYS A 28 22.82 6.86 10.29
N MET A 29 22.66 6.61 8.99
CA MET A 29 21.83 7.43 8.13
C MET A 29 20.49 6.74 7.94
N ALA A 30 19.44 7.39 8.42
CA ALA A 30 18.08 7.03 8.10
C ALA A 30 17.76 7.37 6.64
N ASN A 31 16.86 6.60 6.04
CA ASN A 31 16.44 6.81 4.65
C ASN A 31 14.97 7.20 4.58
N PHE A 32 14.69 8.26 3.84
CA PHE A 32 13.35 8.74 3.56
C PHE A 32 13.02 8.55 2.09
N LYS A 33 11.84 7.99 1.82
CA LYS A 33 11.25 7.94 0.49
C LYS A 33 10.00 8.80 0.48
N VAL A 34 9.99 9.81 -0.39
CA VAL A 34 8.83 10.69 -0.58
C VAL A 34 8.02 10.17 -1.76
N TYR A 35 6.75 9.87 -1.49
CA TYR A 35 5.73 9.52 -2.47
C TYR A 35 4.76 10.69 -2.62
N ALA A 36 3.86 10.62 -3.60
CA ALA A 36 2.86 11.66 -3.85
C ALA A 36 2.04 12.05 -2.61
N HIS A 37 1.74 11.07 -1.73
CA HIS A 37 0.83 11.26 -0.59
C HIS A 37 1.35 10.75 0.75
N CYS A 38 2.60 10.29 0.81
CA CYS A 38 3.21 9.88 2.07
C CYS A 38 4.73 9.96 2.02
N VAL A 39 5.33 10.09 3.20
CA VAL A 39 6.76 9.90 3.41
C VAL A 39 6.95 8.59 4.16
N VAL A 40 7.82 7.73 3.65
CA VAL A 40 8.23 6.50 4.34
C VAL A 40 9.63 6.69 4.90
N TYR A 41 9.71 6.62 6.22
CA TYR A 41 10.93 6.58 6.98
C TYR A 41 11.38 5.13 7.17
N THR A 42 12.64 4.85 6.85
CA THR A 42 13.32 3.59 7.18
C THR A 42 14.48 3.93 8.11
N PRO A 43 14.41 3.56 9.40
CA PRO A 43 15.52 3.74 10.33
C PRO A 43 16.72 2.91 9.86
N THR A 44 17.92 3.35 10.24
CA THR A 44 19.15 2.59 10.03
C THR A 44 19.04 1.24 10.77
N GLU A 45 19.43 0.12 10.14
CA GLU A 45 19.38 -1.19 10.81
C GLU A 45 20.17 -1.13 12.12
N THR A 46 19.47 -1.21 13.25
CA THR A 46 20.13 -1.55 14.50
C THR A 46 20.50 -3.03 14.38
N ASN A 47 21.79 -3.33 14.25
CA ASN A 47 22.36 -4.65 14.58
C ASN A 47 22.11 -4.93 16.06
N ASN A 48 20.85 -5.11 16.44
CA ASN A 48 20.47 -5.77 17.66
C ASN A 48 20.37 -7.24 17.26
N PRO A 49 21.21 -8.15 17.80
CA PRO A 49 20.96 -9.57 17.70
C PRO A 49 19.68 -9.82 18.52
N GLY A 50 18.53 -9.55 17.90
CA GLY A 50 17.24 -9.73 18.52
C GLY A 50 17.14 -11.18 18.95
N ARG A 51 16.66 -11.41 20.19
CA ARG A 51 16.32 -12.75 20.67
C ARG A 51 15.60 -13.48 19.54
N PRO A 52 16.01 -14.71 19.17
CA PRO A 52 15.39 -15.43 18.07
C PRO A 52 13.90 -15.50 18.36
N HIS A 53 13.13 -14.71 17.60
CA HIS A 53 11.69 -14.66 17.79
C HIS A 53 11.20 -16.03 17.33
N LYS A 54 10.87 -16.92 18.27
CA LYS A 54 10.31 -18.24 17.95
C LYS A 54 9.21 -18.01 16.92
N GLN A 55 9.43 -18.52 15.71
CA GLN A 55 8.46 -18.39 14.64
C GLN A 55 7.27 -19.24 15.04
N ARG A 56 6.25 -18.60 15.62
CA ARG A 56 4.97 -19.27 15.85
C ARG A 56 4.36 -19.56 14.47
N PRO A 57 3.81 -20.76 14.26
CA PRO A 57 3.06 -21.05 13.05
C PRO A 57 2.05 -19.95 12.79
N ARG A 58 1.92 -19.52 11.53
CA ARG A 58 0.96 -18.48 11.16
C ARG A 58 -0.46 -18.99 11.46
N GLY A 59 -1.15 -18.31 12.36
CA GLY A 59 -2.56 -18.62 12.67
C GLY A 59 -3.48 -18.37 11.47
N LYS A 60 -4.67 -18.98 11.51
CA LYS A 60 -5.74 -18.78 10.53
C LYS A 60 -6.12 -17.30 10.46
N ILE A 61 -6.22 -16.76 9.24
CA ILE A 61 -6.67 -15.37 9.03
C ILE A 61 -8.20 -15.39 9.05
N THR A 62 -8.77 -14.75 10.06
CA THR A 62 -10.21 -14.72 10.32
C THR A 62 -10.81 -13.32 10.28
N HIS A 63 -9.98 -12.28 10.31
CA HIS A 63 -10.44 -10.89 10.33
C HIS A 63 -9.43 -9.95 9.68
N PHE A 64 -9.95 -8.82 9.19
CA PHE A 64 -9.10 -7.75 8.71
C PHE A 64 -8.53 -7.01 9.91
N SER A 65 -7.28 -7.27 10.29
CA SER A 65 -6.67 -6.64 11.48
C SER A 65 -6.30 -5.17 11.25
N LYS A 66 -6.19 -4.36 12.32
CA LYS A 66 -5.73 -2.96 12.25
C LYS A 66 -4.40 -2.82 11.50
N ARG A 67 -3.44 -3.72 11.77
CA ARG A 67 -2.15 -3.76 11.08
C ARG A 67 -2.28 -4.07 9.58
N SER A 68 -3.20 -4.97 9.22
CA SER A 68 -3.46 -5.30 7.81
C SER A 68 -4.11 -4.12 7.07
N ARG A 69 -5.07 -3.44 7.71
CA ARG A 69 -5.68 -2.19 7.19
C ARG A 69 -4.63 -1.11 6.94
N PHE A 70 -3.76 -0.88 7.92
CA PHE A 70 -2.70 0.11 7.80
C PHE A 70 -1.75 -0.19 6.63
N ARG A 71 -1.36 -1.45 6.43
CA ARG A 71 -0.53 -1.84 5.27
C ARG A 71 -1.20 -1.58 3.92
N LEU A 72 -2.50 -1.86 3.81
CA LEU A 72 -3.27 -1.54 2.61
C LEU A 72 -3.32 -0.01 2.40
N PHE A 73 -3.53 0.76 3.48
CA PHE A 73 -3.53 2.22 3.43
C PHE A 73 -2.17 2.78 2.98
N GLU A 74 -1.07 2.33 3.58
CA GLU A 74 0.29 2.72 3.18
C GLU A 74 0.56 2.39 1.71
N LEU A 75 0.09 1.23 1.24
CA LEU A 75 0.23 0.86 -0.17
C LEU A 75 -0.52 1.84 -1.08
N LEU A 76 -1.76 2.19 -0.73
CA LEU A 76 -2.59 3.11 -1.51
C LEU A 76 -2.02 4.53 -1.52
N ALA A 77 -1.42 4.98 -0.41
CA ALA A 77 -0.76 6.29 -0.32
C ALA A 77 0.53 6.39 -1.17
N LYS A 78 1.12 5.25 -1.56
CA LYS A 78 2.31 5.18 -2.41
C LYS A 78 1.99 5.17 -3.92
N ILE A 79 0.74 4.94 -4.29
CA ILE A 79 0.30 4.95 -5.68
C ILE A 79 0.52 6.35 -6.25
N ASP A 80 1.12 6.39 -7.43
CA ASP A 80 1.30 7.64 -8.17
C ASP A 80 -0.07 8.21 -8.57
N ASN A 81 -0.25 9.51 -8.42
CA ASN A 81 -1.47 10.22 -8.77
C ASN A 81 -1.39 10.89 -10.15
N ASN A 82 -0.22 10.87 -10.78
CA ASN A 82 0.03 11.40 -12.12
C ASN A 82 0.17 10.28 -13.14
N LEU A 83 -0.82 9.40 -13.18
CA LEU A 83 -0.89 8.30 -14.14
C LEU A 83 -1.39 8.80 -15.50
N GLU A 84 -0.83 8.26 -16.57
CA GLU A 84 -1.26 8.53 -17.96
C GLU A 84 -2.70 8.04 -18.23
N PHE A 85 -3.20 7.11 -17.42
CA PHE A 85 -4.54 6.55 -17.48
C PHE A 85 -5.24 6.68 -16.13
N LYS A 86 -6.58 6.73 -16.13
CA LYS A 86 -7.34 6.79 -14.87
C LYS A 86 -7.59 5.38 -14.34
N PRO A 87 -7.33 5.11 -13.05
CA PRO A 87 -7.71 3.85 -12.42
C PRO A 87 -9.22 3.65 -12.44
N LEU A 88 -9.63 2.39 -12.37
CA LEU A 88 -11.03 1.98 -12.29
C LEU A 88 -11.32 1.42 -10.90
N PHE A 89 -12.39 1.89 -10.28
CA PHE A 89 -12.99 1.25 -9.12
C PHE A 89 -14.02 0.23 -9.59
N VAL A 90 -13.86 -1.02 -9.17
CA VAL A 90 -14.73 -2.13 -9.58
C VAL A 90 -15.34 -2.80 -8.36
N SER A 91 -16.65 -2.99 -8.37
CA SER A 91 -17.37 -3.76 -7.36
C SER A 91 -17.93 -5.03 -7.98
N LEU A 92 -17.55 -6.19 -7.44
CA LEU A 92 -18.04 -7.51 -7.81
C LEU A 92 -18.95 -8.05 -6.72
N THR A 93 -20.16 -8.44 -7.11
CA THR A 93 -21.24 -8.83 -6.20
C THR A 93 -21.78 -10.19 -6.58
N TYR A 94 -21.97 -11.07 -5.62
CA TYR A 94 -22.82 -12.25 -5.79
C TYR A 94 -24.29 -11.85 -5.67
N HIS A 95 -25.23 -12.42 -6.44
CA HIS A 95 -26.66 -12.24 -6.13
C HIS A 95 -27.18 -13.31 -5.17
N HIS A 96 -27.16 -14.58 -5.57
CA HIS A 96 -27.62 -15.69 -4.73
C HIS A 96 -26.75 -16.93 -5.00
N GLY A 97 -26.85 -17.97 -4.17
CA GLY A 97 -26.26 -19.28 -4.47
C GLY A 97 -24.74 -19.38 -4.34
N HIS A 98 -24.04 -18.32 -3.92
CA HIS A 98 -22.58 -18.37 -3.72
C HIS A 98 -22.15 -19.44 -2.69
N GLU A 99 -23.02 -19.75 -1.73
CA GLU A 99 -22.84 -20.82 -0.73
C GLU A 99 -22.99 -22.22 -1.33
N ASN A 100 -23.79 -22.36 -2.39
CA ASN A 100 -24.06 -23.63 -3.07
C ASN A 100 -22.98 -23.96 -4.12
N SER A 101 -22.01 -23.06 -4.32
CA SER A 101 -20.90 -23.30 -5.24
C SER A 101 -19.89 -24.28 -4.63
N GLU A 102 -19.55 -25.32 -5.36
CA GLU A 102 -18.45 -26.25 -5.01
C GLU A 102 -17.10 -25.53 -4.86
N LYS A 103 -16.91 -24.42 -5.59
CA LYS A 103 -15.71 -23.59 -5.52
C LYS A 103 -15.91 -22.50 -4.47
N SER A 104 -14.91 -22.32 -3.61
CA SER A 104 -14.90 -21.19 -2.68
C SER A 104 -14.90 -19.84 -3.41
N THR A 105 -15.48 -18.82 -2.79
CA THR A 105 -15.50 -17.45 -3.33
C THR A 105 -14.09 -16.91 -3.62
N LYS A 106 -13.08 -17.32 -2.85
CA LYS A 106 -11.67 -17.01 -3.11
C LYS A 106 -11.11 -17.68 -4.36
N SER A 107 -11.49 -18.93 -4.61
CA SER A 107 -11.11 -19.64 -5.85
C SER A 107 -11.73 -18.97 -7.08
N GLN A 108 -12.98 -18.53 -6.96
CA GLN A 108 -13.66 -17.76 -7.99
C GLN A 108 -13.01 -16.39 -8.22
N LEU A 109 -12.67 -15.65 -7.16
CA LEU A 109 -11.89 -14.41 -7.28
C LEU A 109 -10.54 -14.68 -7.97
N HIS A 110 -9.85 -15.76 -7.62
CA HIS A 110 -8.60 -16.12 -8.29
C HIS A 110 -8.80 -16.36 -9.79
N ASN A 111 -9.84 -17.12 -10.17
CA ASN A 111 -10.21 -17.33 -11.57
C ASN A 111 -10.50 -16.00 -12.28
N PHE A 112 -11.28 -15.11 -11.65
CA PHE A 112 -11.58 -13.78 -12.17
C PHE A 112 -10.29 -12.98 -12.44
N LEU A 113 -9.36 -12.92 -11.47
CA LEU A 113 -8.10 -12.20 -11.61
C LEU A 113 -7.17 -12.84 -12.67
N THR A 114 -7.27 -14.15 -12.88
CA THR A 114 -6.56 -14.86 -13.94
C THR A 114 -7.11 -14.49 -15.32
N GLN A 115 -8.43 -14.53 -15.50
CA GLN A 115 -9.07 -14.11 -16.76
C GLN A 115 -8.89 -12.61 -17.03
N LEU A 116 -8.90 -11.77 -16.00
CA LEU A 116 -8.59 -10.34 -16.13
C LEU A 116 -7.19 -10.11 -16.69
N ARG A 117 -6.20 -10.90 -16.27
CA ARG A 117 -4.83 -10.87 -16.82
C ARG A 117 -4.70 -11.44 -18.22
N GLN A 118 -5.52 -12.43 -18.57
CA GLN A 118 -5.57 -12.92 -19.95
C GLN A 118 -6.15 -11.87 -20.90
N PHE A 119 -7.15 -11.12 -20.40
CA PHE A 119 -7.76 -10.00 -21.12
C PHE A 119 -6.81 -8.81 -21.26
N ASP A 120 -6.14 -8.40 -20.18
CA ASP A 120 -5.15 -7.33 -20.17
C ASP A 120 -3.88 -7.82 -19.45
N PRO A 121 -2.84 -8.25 -20.20
CA PRO A 121 -1.60 -8.76 -19.64
C PRO A 121 -0.84 -7.76 -18.76
N ASN A 122 -1.08 -6.46 -18.95
CA ASN A 122 -0.43 -5.39 -18.20
C ASN A 122 -1.27 -4.90 -17.02
N VAL A 123 -2.46 -5.50 -16.80
CA VAL A 123 -3.37 -5.08 -15.73
C VAL A 123 -2.70 -5.23 -14.37
N GLN A 124 -2.85 -4.20 -13.56
CA GLN A 124 -2.47 -4.24 -12.15
C GLN A 124 -3.71 -3.97 -11.32
N PHE A 125 -3.77 -4.55 -10.13
CA PHE A 125 -4.93 -4.37 -9.29
C PHE A 125 -4.59 -4.43 -7.81
N ILE A 126 -5.49 -3.87 -7.02
CA ILE A 126 -5.60 -4.06 -5.58
C ILE A 126 -7.03 -4.53 -5.35
N TRP A 127 -7.24 -5.60 -4.60
CA TRP A 127 -8.58 -6.06 -4.22
C TRP A 127 -8.74 -6.11 -2.71
N ARG A 128 -9.95 -5.86 -2.25
CA ARG A 128 -10.39 -6.01 -0.85
C ARG A 128 -11.74 -6.72 -0.84
N THR A 129 -11.90 -7.67 0.08
CA THR A 129 -13.17 -8.35 0.31
C THR A 129 -13.89 -7.77 1.53
N GLU A 130 -15.19 -7.66 1.40
CA GLU A 130 -16.14 -7.20 2.41
C GLU A 130 -17.30 -8.17 2.50
N LEU A 131 -17.97 -8.27 3.64
CA LEU A 131 -19.27 -8.92 3.71
C LEU A 131 -20.39 -7.92 3.45
N GLN A 132 -21.31 -8.26 2.55
CA GLN A 132 -22.60 -7.57 2.48
C GLN A 132 -23.39 -7.82 3.76
N SER A 133 -24.42 -7.01 4.02
CA SER A 133 -25.31 -7.16 5.18
C SER A 133 -25.98 -8.54 5.29
N ARG A 134 -25.98 -9.32 4.21
CA ARG A 134 -26.52 -10.68 4.10
C ARG A 134 -25.46 -11.79 4.10
N GLY A 135 -24.21 -11.51 4.48
CA GLY A 135 -23.15 -12.52 4.55
C GLY A 135 -22.44 -12.86 3.22
N ALA A 136 -22.98 -12.43 2.07
CA ALA A 136 -22.32 -12.66 0.79
C ALA A 136 -21.02 -11.82 0.67
N PRO A 137 -19.89 -12.41 0.23
CA PRO A 137 -18.69 -11.65 -0.07
C PRO A 137 -18.91 -10.62 -1.20
N HIS A 138 -18.31 -9.46 -1.05
CA HIS A 138 -18.29 -8.38 -2.02
C HIS A 138 -16.85 -7.95 -2.23
N TYR A 139 -16.39 -7.99 -3.47
CA TYR A 139 -15.01 -7.63 -3.80
C TYR A 139 -14.97 -6.24 -4.39
N HIS A 140 -14.21 -5.37 -3.75
CA HIS A 140 -13.86 -4.08 -4.30
C HIS A 140 -12.45 -4.16 -4.88
N LEU A 141 -12.26 -3.66 -6.08
CA LEU A 141 -10.98 -3.60 -6.75
C LEU A 141 -10.67 -2.16 -7.16
N ILE A 142 -9.40 -1.81 -7.07
CA ILE A 142 -8.81 -0.72 -7.84
C ILE A 142 -8.02 -1.39 -8.93
N ILE A 143 -8.43 -1.18 -10.18
CA ILE A 143 -7.77 -1.69 -11.37
C ILE A 143 -7.00 -0.55 -12.01
N PHE A 144 -5.76 -0.83 -12.36
CA PHE A 144 -4.89 0.01 -13.16
C PHE A 144 -4.81 -0.68 -14.53
N PRO A 145 -5.57 -0.19 -15.53
CA PRO A 145 -5.48 -0.68 -16.89
C PRO A 145 -4.03 -0.66 -17.39
N GLY A 146 -3.68 -1.61 -18.26
CA GLY A 146 -2.49 -1.46 -19.09
C GLY A 146 -2.55 -0.18 -19.94
N PRO A 147 -1.47 0.15 -20.67
CA PRO A 147 -1.47 1.27 -21.61
C PRO A 147 -2.52 1.02 -22.71
N VAL A 148 -3.70 1.64 -22.59
CA VAL A 148 -4.79 1.52 -23.57
C VAL A 148 -4.87 2.82 -24.37
N LYS A 149 -4.62 2.74 -25.69
CA LYS A 149 -4.71 3.87 -26.62
C LYS A 149 -6.15 4.26 -27.01
N GLN A 150 -7.16 3.74 -26.32
CA GLN A 150 -8.56 3.88 -26.72
C GLN A 150 -9.28 4.96 -25.91
N THR A 151 -9.96 5.87 -26.60
CA THR A 151 -10.80 6.92 -26.01
C THR A 151 -11.92 6.37 -25.10
N PHE A 152 -12.37 5.13 -25.36
CA PHE A 152 -13.49 4.48 -24.66
C PHE A 152 -13.08 3.30 -23.77
N TYR A 153 -11.85 3.29 -23.25
CA TYR A 153 -11.33 2.14 -22.49
C TYR A 153 -12.23 1.74 -21.30
N LYS A 154 -12.91 2.68 -20.62
CA LYS A 154 -13.82 2.34 -19.52
C LYS A 154 -14.94 1.40 -19.97
N ASP A 155 -15.62 1.70 -21.07
CA ASP A 155 -16.76 0.89 -21.51
C ASP A 155 -16.27 -0.48 -22.01
N TYR A 156 -15.10 -0.53 -22.65
CA TYR A 156 -14.42 -1.77 -22.98
C TYR A 156 -14.13 -2.64 -21.75
N TYR A 157 -13.60 -2.05 -20.67
CA TYR A 157 -13.37 -2.76 -19.41
C TYR A 157 -14.68 -3.14 -18.72
N GLN A 158 -15.70 -2.27 -18.71
CA GLN A 158 -17.00 -2.57 -18.10
C GLN A 158 -17.62 -3.82 -18.71
N VAL A 159 -17.68 -3.91 -20.04
CA VAL A 159 -18.23 -5.09 -20.72
C VAL A 159 -17.45 -6.35 -20.34
N ARG A 160 -16.12 -6.32 -20.50
CA ARG A 160 -15.27 -7.50 -20.32
C ARG A 160 -15.21 -7.98 -18.88
N ILE A 161 -15.09 -7.07 -17.92
CA ILE A 161 -15.11 -7.40 -16.49
C ILE A 161 -16.46 -8.00 -16.09
N SER A 162 -17.56 -7.42 -16.59
CA SER A 162 -18.90 -7.91 -16.28
C SER A 162 -19.13 -9.31 -16.85
N GLU A 163 -18.70 -9.56 -18.09
CA GLU A 163 -18.78 -10.89 -18.73
C GLU A 163 -17.96 -11.94 -17.97
N ILE A 164 -16.70 -11.63 -17.63
CA ILE A 164 -15.84 -12.54 -16.86
C ILE A 164 -16.49 -12.85 -15.52
N TRP A 165 -16.91 -11.83 -14.77
CA TRP A 165 -17.51 -12.05 -13.46
C TRP A 165 -18.83 -12.83 -13.56
N HIS A 166 -19.67 -12.48 -14.52
CA HIS A 166 -20.93 -13.16 -14.78
C HIS A 166 -20.74 -14.66 -15.05
N SER A 167 -19.78 -15.01 -15.92
CA SER A 167 -19.47 -16.39 -16.27
C SER A 167 -18.99 -17.24 -15.07
N ILE A 168 -18.36 -16.60 -14.08
CA ILE A 168 -17.77 -17.28 -12.93
C ILE A 168 -18.76 -17.41 -11.78
N ALA A 169 -19.46 -16.33 -11.45
CA ALA A 169 -20.23 -16.26 -10.22
C ALA A 169 -21.67 -16.74 -10.38
N ASP A 170 -22.31 -16.48 -11.53
CA ASP A 170 -23.70 -16.91 -11.78
C ASP A 170 -24.08 -16.77 -13.28
N PRO A 171 -23.63 -17.69 -14.16
CA PRO A 171 -23.80 -17.59 -15.61
C PRO A 171 -25.25 -17.72 -16.10
N ASN A 172 -26.15 -18.26 -15.27
CA ASN A 172 -27.54 -18.49 -15.64
C ASN A 172 -28.47 -17.37 -15.19
N SER A 173 -27.94 -16.35 -14.50
CA SER A 173 -28.74 -15.27 -13.89
C SER A 173 -28.68 -13.98 -14.69
N TYR A 174 -29.80 -13.65 -15.34
CA TYR A 174 -29.95 -12.35 -16.02
C TYR A 174 -29.69 -11.16 -15.09
N ARG A 175 -30.17 -11.23 -13.84
CA ARG A 175 -29.92 -10.17 -12.84
C ARG A 175 -28.44 -10.00 -12.53
N HIS A 176 -27.69 -11.11 -12.43
CA HIS A 176 -26.25 -11.04 -12.21
C HIS A 176 -25.50 -10.47 -13.41
N LYS A 177 -25.95 -10.76 -14.63
CA LYS A 177 -25.39 -10.15 -15.83
C LYS A 177 -25.49 -8.62 -15.80
N GLU A 178 -26.57 -8.09 -15.27
CA GLU A 178 -26.85 -6.65 -15.24
C GLU A 178 -26.26 -5.93 -14.01
N TYR A 179 -26.36 -6.52 -12.83
CA TYR A 179 -26.03 -5.86 -11.55
C TYR A 179 -24.86 -6.48 -10.79
N GLY A 180 -24.28 -7.57 -11.29
CA GLY A 180 -23.18 -8.28 -10.63
C GLY A 180 -21.86 -7.53 -10.61
N CYS A 181 -21.68 -6.56 -11.52
CA CYS A 181 -20.45 -5.80 -11.67
C CYS A 181 -20.73 -4.31 -11.90
N LYS A 182 -20.02 -3.44 -11.17
CA LYS A 182 -20.04 -1.99 -11.39
C LYS A 182 -18.63 -1.45 -11.57
N VAL A 183 -18.38 -0.71 -12.65
CA VAL A 183 -17.10 -0.01 -12.90
C VAL A 183 -17.29 1.50 -12.85
N ILE A 184 -16.45 2.18 -12.10
CA ILE A 184 -16.41 3.64 -11.96
C ILE A 184 -14.99 4.12 -12.27
N VAL A 185 -14.84 5.20 -13.03
CA VAL A 185 -13.52 5.82 -13.27
C VAL A 185 -13.14 6.66 -12.07
N ILE A 186 -11.95 6.45 -11.51
CA ILE A 186 -11.40 7.31 -10.46
C ILE A 186 -10.78 8.55 -11.13
N THR A 187 -11.50 9.66 -11.07
CA THR A 187 -11.14 10.89 -11.80
C THR A 187 -10.04 11.70 -11.12
N SER A 188 -9.98 11.63 -9.78
CA SER A 188 -9.06 12.40 -8.95
C SER A 188 -8.55 11.61 -7.75
N TYR A 189 -7.43 12.05 -7.18
CA TYR A 189 -6.92 11.48 -5.94
C TYR A 189 -7.95 11.57 -4.80
N ARG A 190 -8.69 12.67 -4.69
CA ARG A 190 -9.74 12.85 -3.68
C ARG A 190 -10.85 11.81 -3.81
N GLU A 191 -11.26 11.49 -5.02
CA GLU A 191 -12.22 10.41 -5.27
C GLU A 191 -11.63 9.05 -4.88
N GLY A 192 -10.36 8.81 -5.24
CA GLY A 192 -9.58 7.67 -4.76
C GLY A 192 -9.57 7.57 -3.23
N CYS A 193 -9.33 8.67 -2.52
CA CYS A 193 -9.39 8.76 -1.06
C CYS A 193 -10.75 8.39 -0.49
N SER A 194 -11.86 8.74 -1.17
CA SER A 194 -13.19 8.30 -0.74
C SER A 194 -13.37 6.79 -0.82
N TYR A 195 -12.71 6.12 -1.77
CA TYR A 195 -12.69 4.66 -1.81
C TYR A 195 -11.71 4.09 -0.76
N ILE A 196 -10.54 4.72 -0.58
CA ILE A 196 -9.54 4.36 0.43
C ILE A 196 -10.14 4.41 1.85
N SER A 197 -10.87 5.47 2.17
CA SER A 197 -11.45 5.68 3.50
C SER A 197 -12.44 4.58 3.88
N LYS A 198 -13.18 4.02 2.90
CA LYS A 198 -14.06 2.85 3.11
C LYS A 198 -13.27 1.62 3.58
N TYR A 199 -12.05 1.44 3.08
CA TYR A 199 -11.18 0.30 3.45
C TYR A 199 -10.53 0.46 4.82
N VAL A 200 -10.28 1.69 5.25
CA VAL A 200 -9.66 2.00 6.55
C VAL A 200 -10.71 2.04 7.66
N GLY A 201 -11.85 2.68 7.39
CA GLY A 201 -12.84 3.04 8.40
C GLY A 201 -13.86 1.95 8.71
N LYS A 202 -14.12 1.00 7.79
CA LYS A 202 -15.14 -0.03 8.03
C LYS A 202 -14.62 -1.11 8.97
N GLN A 203 -15.01 -1.00 10.24
CA GLN A 203 -14.89 -2.07 11.22
C GLN A 203 -16.07 -3.02 11.02
N GLU A 204 -15.78 -4.32 10.87
CA GLU A 204 -16.82 -5.34 10.79
C GLU A 204 -17.33 -5.55 12.22
N LEU A 205 -18.45 -4.91 12.53
CA LEU A 205 -18.90 -4.63 13.91
C LEU A 205 -19.52 -5.83 14.63
N ASN A 206 -19.89 -6.91 13.94
CA ASN A 206 -20.42 -8.13 14.56
C ASN A 206 -19.98 -9.33 13.74
N ASN A 207 -19.10 -10.14 14.34
CA ASN A 207 -18.16 -11.04 13.67
C ASN A 207 -18.70 -12.48 13.63
N THR A 208 -19.89 -12.70 13.07
CA THR A 208 -20.49 -14.05 13.02
C THR A 208 -20.16 -14.84 11.76
N GLU A 209 -19.64 -14.20 10.70
CA GLU A 209 -19.14 -14.89 9.52
C GLU A 209 -17.72 -14.39 9.21
N ALA A 210 -16.72 -15.22 9.48
CA ALA A 210 -15.33 -14.87 9.20
C ALA A 210 -15.02 -15.20 7.74
N ILE A 211 -14.76 -14.19 6.89
CA ILE A 211 -14.17 -14.47 5.59
C ILE A 211 -12.78 -15.08 5.82
N GLU A 212 -12.66 -16.37 5.54
CA GLU A 212 -11.39 -17.05 5.74
C GLU A 212 -10.32 -16.60 4.73
N GLY A 213 -9.09 -16.49 5.22
CA GLY A 213 -7.94 -16.16 4.39
C GLY A 213 -7.72 -14.66 4.23
N LYS A 214 -7.01 -14.27 3.17
CA LYS A 214 -6.61 -12.86 3.00
C LYS A 214 -7.83 -11.97 2.77
N HIS A 215 -7.91 -10.85 3.49
CA HIS A 215 -8.97 -9.86 3.28
C HIS A 215 -8.67 -8.88 2.13
N TRP A 216 -7.43 -8.83 1.67
CA TRP A 216 -7.01 -8.02 0.53
C TRP A 216 -5.78 -8.63 -0.14
N GLY A 217 -5.48 -8.18 -1.36
CA GLY A 217 -4.29 -8.55 -2.10
C GLY A 217 -4.06 -7.60 -3.28
N CYS A 218 -2.92 -7.73 -3.95
CA CYS A 218 -2.58 -6.87 -5.07
C CYS A 218 -1.64 -7.56 -6.06
N SER A 219 -1.48 -6.95 -7.24
CA SER A 219 -0.38 -7.23 -8.17
C SER A 219 0.97 -6.81 -7.57
N GLN A 220 2.07 -7.37 -8.08
CA GLN A 220 3.42 -7.03 -7.61
C GLN A 220 3.89 -5.68 -8.14
N ASN A 221 3.54 -5.34 -9.38
CA ASN A 221 4.11 -4.20 -10.11
C ASN A 221 3.23 -2.95 -10.07
N LEU A 222 2.59 -2.65 -8.94
CA LEU A 222 1.70 -1.48 -8.83
C LEU A 222 2.39 -0.17 -9.25
N PRO A 223 1.64 0.83 -9.75
CA PRO A 223 2.22 2.08 -10.25
C PRO A 223 2.62 2.98 -9.09
N ILE A 224 3.72 2.62 -8.43
CA ILE A 224 4.30 3.29 -7.27
C ILE A 224 5.51 4.08 -7.74
N LYS A 225 5.50 5.40 -7.49
CA LYS A 225 6.59 6.29 -7.85
C LYS A 225 7.19 6.96 -6.61
N VAL A 226 8.49 6.78 -6.44
CA VAL A 226 9.27 7.56 -5.46
C VAL A 226 9.67 8.87 -6.14
N HIS A 227 9.19 9.99 -5.62
CA HIS A 227 9.53 11.31 -6.15
C HIS A 227 10.93 11.75 -5.67
N HIS A 228 11.23 11.53 -4.40
CA HIS A 228 12.50 11.89 -3.82
C HIS A 228 13.01 10.83 -2.84
N LYS A 229 14.34 10.74 -2.75
CA LYS A 229 15.05 9.95 -1.76
C LYS A 229 15.96 10.90 -0.98
N TYR A 230 15.85 10.87 0.33
CA TYR A 230 16.73 11.63 1.21
C TYR A 230 17.37 10.69 2.23
N SER A 231 18.58 11.02 2.64
CA SER A 231 19.24 10.38 3.77
C SER A 231 19.59 11.46 4.77
N ALA A 232 19.33 11.20 6.05
CA ALA A 232 19.61 12.13 7.14
C ALA A 232 20.22 11.38 8.30
N PHE A 233 21.03 12.05 9.11
CA PHE A 233 21.49 11.47 10.38
C PHE A 233 20.30 11.24 11.31
N ASP A 234 20.43 10.27 12.22
CA ASP A 234 19.32 9.87 13.08
C ASP A 234 18.72 11.06 13.88
N ASP A 235 19.54 12.00 14.36
CA ASP A 235 19.09 13.20 15.08
C ASP A 235 18.27 14.15 14.19
N ASP A 236 18.75 14.42 12.98
CA ASP A 236 18.03 15.23 11.98
C ASP A 236 16.73 14.53 11.52
N ALA A 237 16.77 13.20 11.43
CA ALA A 237 15.61 12.40 11.05
C ALA A 237 14.48 12.52 12.09
N HIS A 238 14.81 12.58 13.38
CA HIS A 238 13.82 12.79 14.45
C HIS A 238 13.15 14.16 14.33
N LEU A 239 13.91 15.21 14.04
CA LEU A 239 13.38 16.55 13.79
C LEU A 239 12.49 16.59 12.54
N LEU A 240 12.93 15.99 11.43
CA LEU A 240 12.13 15.93 10.20
C LEU A 240 10.79 15.21 10.43
N ILE A 241 10.79 14.12 11.20
CA ILE A 241 9.56 13.39 11.53
C ILE A 241 8.64 14.24 12.42
N SER A 242 9.17 15.01 13.37
CA SER A 242 8.35 15.85 14.23
C SER A 242 7.69 17.01 13.48
N LEU A 243 8.32 17.53 12.43
CA LEU A 243 7.76 18.58 11.57
C LEU A 243 6.66 18.08 10.61
N ILE A 244 6.65 16.78 10.28
CA ILE A 244 5.65 16.17 9.37
C ILE A 244 4.38 15.74 10.13
N ARG A 245 4.49 15.47 11.43
CA ARG A 245 3.38 15.01 12.29
C ARG A 245 2.47 16.16 12.71
#